data_AF-A0A7S4SG70-F1
#
_entry.id   AF-A0A7S4SG70-F1
#
_cell.length_a   1.000
_cell.length_b   1.000
_cell.length_c   1.000
_cell.angle_alpha   90.00
_cell.angle_beta   90.00
_cell.angle_gamma   90.00
#
_symmetry.space_group_name_H-M   'P 1'
#
loop_
_entity.id
_entity.type
_entity.pdbx_description
1 polymer ?
#
loop_
_entity_poly.entity_id
_entity_poly.type
_entity_poly.pdbx_seq_one_letter_code
_entity_poly.pdbx_strand_id
1 'polypeptide(L)'
;VPCPNDARPTLCWLAPTHLPSMQAAFAVGSAVIGQVQTVGQIFEIGQSHQHQREQMHWARRGYHLDSQSLRLDVLDHSKEEIRSHYDTYVGRIDTLLLVLALVWPFALNTIQFSDPFVPMTEAACPECIEALHPLLVGIWVTLIAVVLILPFWGILMLIRCKLKLDGWLEYSLAGLHEQRRRIIIAGVPSTPKVPNVARTLTSLTNGTSFTEAEEDRQDDDTAQIVSLLVNLVLEYQEYLQKIWSDECGWLVRAAMMLLWMSAFAALMLTSVSLWVYLINKGGTHEICGSWFLALILGGILGPAAYILHERDRPTVPPRGEPGTESDEESEVVLPEPRQISMGSGILATSARRARTAGGLPASPLASIRKSNSSPDLGAEGTAAPRTRRAPSPPQAPQPAMRGAALAPGRLRRTQSLGWCARRMRHLGSLSEEPLLPKFPTCQQP
;
A
#
# COMPACT_ATOMS: atom_id res chain seq x y z
N VAL A 1 24.13 22.61 -34.44
CA VAL A 1 23.52 23.48 -35.46
C VAL A 1 23.09 24.76 -34.78
N PRO A 2 23.89 25.84 -34.87
CA PRO A 2 23.50 27.16 -34.42
C PRO A 2 22.74 27.87 -35.54
N CYS A 3 21.62 28.49 -35.21
CA CYS A 3 20.82 29.29 -36.14
C CYS A 3 20.28 30.52 -35.39
N PRO A 4 19.99 31.61 -36.11
CA PRO A 4 20.71 32.85 -35.94
C PRO A 4 19.82 34.04 -35.59
N ASN A 5 20.49 35.18 -35.44
CA ASN A 5 20.09 36.58 -35.61
C ASN A 5 18.74 36.92 -36.26
N ASP A 6 18.32 38.14 -35.90
CA ASP A 6 17.48 39.08 -36.64
C ASP A 6 15.96 38.92 -36.51
N ALA A 7 15.36 39.82 -35.72
CA ALA A 7 14.60 40.95 -36.27
C ALA A 7 13.91 41.75 -35.15
N ARG A 8 14.39 42.97 -34.92
CA ARG A 8 13.55 44.05 -34.40
C ARG A 8 12.61 44.51 -35.52
N PRO A 9 11.42 45.00 -35.16
CA PRO A 9 11.00 46.29 -35.70
C PRO A 9 10.68 47.26 -34.58
N THR A 10 11.45 48.35 -34.59
CA THR A 10 11.04 49.71 -34.26
C THR A 10 9.57 49.97 -34.62
N LEU A 11 8.75 50.30 -33.62
CA LEU A 11 7.47 50.95 -33.81
C LEU A 11 7.61 52.44 -33.53
N CYS A 12 7.17 53.19 -34.53
CA CYS A 12 7.45 54.59 -34.78
C CYS A 12 6.85 55.52 -33.73
N TRP A 13 7.65 56.52 -33.39
CA TRP A 13 7.21 57.83 -32.95
C TRP A 13 6.31 58.45 -34.03
N LEU A 14 5.04 58.70 -33.69
CA LEU A 14 4.17 59.60 -34.45
C LEU A 14 4.23 60.98 -33.80
N ALA A 15 4.86 61.90 -34.53
CA ALA A 15 4.86 63.32 -34.24
C ALA A 15 3.44 63.91 -34.42
N PRO A 16 2.97 64.78 -33.52
CA PRO A 16 1.76 65.56 -33.74
C PRO A 16 2.07 66.79 -34.60
N THR A 17 1.32 66.93 -35.69
CA THR A 17 1.30 68.12 -36.55
C THR A 17 0.62 69.29 -35.86
N HIS A 18 1.31 70.44 -35.90
CA HIS A 18 0.82 71.75 -35.51
C HIS A 18 -0.42 72.18 -36.33
N LEU A 19 -1.48 72.60 -35.63
CA LEU A 19 -2.56 73.43 -36.18
C LEU A 19 -2.70 74.66 -35.26
N PRO A 20 -2.57 75.88 -35.79
CA PRO A 20 -2.65 77.10 -34.99
C PRO A 20 -4.08 77.62 -34.86
N SER A 21 -4.27 78.48 -33.86
CA SER A 21 -5.29 79.54 -33.77
C SER A 21 -6.77 79.12 -33.75
N MET A 22 -7.31 78.92 -32.55
CA MET A 22 -8.57 79.52 -32.09
C MET A 22 -8.62 79.49 -30.55
N GLN A 23 -7.72 80.25 -29.92
CA GLN A 23 -7.77 80.59 -28.50
C GLN A 23 -8.12 82.07 -28.37
N ALA A 24 -9.39 82.40 -28.13
CA ALA A 24 -9.75 83.75 -27.63
C ALA A 24 -11.16 83.88 -27.02
N ALA A 25 -12.04 82.87 -27.04
CA ALA A 25 -13.44 83.08 -26.64
C ALA A 25 -13.99 82.13 -25.56
N PHE A 26 -13.15 81.35 -24.85
CA PHE A 26 -13.57 80.53 -23.70
C PHE A 26 -12.80 80.79 -22.39
N ALA A 27 -12.08 81.92 -22.32
CA ALA A 27 -11.18 82.23 -21.19
C ALA A 27 -11.88 82.64 -19.88
N VAL A 28 -13.21 82.75 -19.86
CA VAL A 28 -13.96 83.16 -18.64
C VAL A 28 -14.72 81.98 -18.00
N GLY A 29 -14.81 80.82 -18.66
CA GLY A 29 -15.38 79.59 -18.09
C GLY A 29 -14.36 78.62 -17.46
N SER A 30 -13.07 78.77 -17.78
CA SER A 30 -12.01 77.84 -17.35
C SER A 30 -11.57 78.00 -15.89
N ALA A 31 -11.81 79.15 -15.28
CA ALA A 31 -11.47 79.39 -13.87
C ALA A 31 -12.36 78.58 -12.90
N VAL A 32 -13.62 78.31 -13.28
CA VAL A 32 -14.53 77.46 -12.50
C VAL A 32 -14.26 75.97 -12.75
N ILE A 33 -13.89 75.60 -13.98
CA ILE A 33 -13.54 74.21 -14.33
C ILE A 33 -12.25 73.75 -13.63
N GLY A 34 -11.30 74.66 -13.40
CA GLY A 34 -10.06 74.37 -12.65
C GLY A 34 -10.31 73.92 -11.20
N GLN A 35 -11.32 74.48 -10.52
CA GLN A 35 -11.69 74.02 -9.16
C GLN A 35 -12.47 72.69 -9.18
N VAL A 36 -13.25 72.42 -10.23
CA VAL A 36 -13.93 71.12 -10.39
C VAL A 36 -12.92 70.00 -10.66
N GLN A 37 -11.82 70.28 -11.38
CA GLN A 37 -10.73 69.31 -11.57
C GLN A 37 -10.05 68.92 -10.25
N THR A 38 -9.89 69.85 -9.30
CA THR A 38 -9.30 69.57 -7.99
C THR A 38 -10.21 68.69 -7.12
N VAL A 39 -11.52 68.89 -7.19
CA VAL A 39 -12.51 68.04 -6.48
C VAL A 39 -12.56 66.63 -7.09
N GLY A 40 -12.43 66.53 -8.42
CA GLY A 40 -12.32 65.24 -9.12
C GLY A 40 -11.13 64.40 -8.62
N GLN A 41 -9.97 65.01 -8.43
CA GLN A 41 -8.78 64.32 -7.90
C GLN A 41 -8.96 63.81 -6.47
N ILE A 42 -9.63 64.59 -5.60
CA ILE A 42 -9.91 64.15 -4.22
C ILE A 42 -10.87 62.96 -4.21
N PHE A 43 -11.88 62.97 -5.09
CA PHE A 43 -12.83 61.86 -5.19
C PHE A 43 -12.17 60.60 -5.75
N GLU A 44 -11.27 60.74 -6.72
CA GLU A 44 -10.49 59.64 -7.31
C GLU A 44 -9.51 59.01 -6.30
N ILE A 45 -8.85 59.84 -5.48
CA ILE A 45 -8.01 59.38 -4.36
C ILE A 45 -8.86 58.65 -3.30
N GLY A 46 -10.07 59.15 -3.00
CA GLY A 46 -10.98 58.48 -2.08
C GLY A 46 -11.45 57.11 -2.59
N GLN A 47 -11.83 57.03 -3.87
CA GLN A 47 -12.28 55.79 -4.50
C GLN A 47 -11.16 54.74 -4.57
N SER A 48 -9.95 55.15 -4.95
CA SER A 48 -8.78 54.25 -4.99
C SER A 48 -8.43 53.71 -3.60
N HIS A 49 -8.50 54.55 -2.56
CA HIS A 49 -8.26 54.10 -1.18
C HIS A 49 -9.33 53.13 -0.68
N GLN A 50 -10.61 53.34 -1.02
CA GLN A 50 -11.67 52.38 -0.69
C GLN A 50 -11.48 51.07 -1.45
N HIS A 51 -11.15 51.13 -2.74
CA HIS A 51 -10.91 49.94 -3.55
C HIS A 51 -9.71 49.13 -3.02
N GLN A 52 -8.63 49.80 -2.61
CA GLN A 52 -7.47 49.15 -2.00
C GLN A 52 -7.82 48.45 -0.69
N ARG A 53 -8.66 49.07 0.16
CA ARG A 53 -9.15 48.43 1.40
C ARG A 53 -9.99 47.19 1.11
N GLU A 54 -10.87 47.25 0.11
CA GLU A 54 -11.66 46.10 -0.31
C GLU A 54 -10.75 44.99 -0.86
N GLN A 55 -9.76 45.32 -1.70
CA GLN A 55 -8.79 44.37 -2.22
C GLN A 55 -7.99 43.70 -1.09
N MET A 56 -7.47 44.46 -0.12
CA MET A 56 -6.75 43.90 1.03
C MET A 56 -7.65 42.97 1.85
N HIS A 57 -8.91 43.34 2.05
CA HIS A 57 -9.84 42.52 2.80
C HIS A 57 -10.23 41.22 2.06
N TRP A 58 -10.37 41.26 0.72
CA TRP A 58 -10.54 40.06 -0.09
C TRP A 58 -9.29 39.19 -0.11
N ALA A 59 -8.10 39.80 -0.19
CA ALA A 59 -6.83 39.08 -0.12
C ALA A 59 -6.66 38.34 1.22
N ARG A 60 -6.97 39.00 2.35
CA ARG A 60 -6.92 38.38 3.68
C ARG A 60 -7.88 37.20 3.83
N ARG A 61 -9.10 37.32 3.30
CA ARG A 61 -10.04 36.18 3.26
C ARG A 61 -9.52 35.04 2.38
N GLY A 62 -8.92 35.38 1.23
CA GLY A 62 -8.28 34.42 0.34
C GLY A 62 -7.18 33.64 1.06
N TYR A 63 -6.29 34.34 1.76
CA TYR A 63 -5.22 33.74 2.55
C TYR A 63 -5.74 32.80 3.65
N HIS A 64 -6.80 33.20 4.35
CA HIS A 64 -7.41 32.35 5.37
C HIS A 64 -8.05 31.08 4.78
N LEU A 65 -8.66 31.16 3.60
CA LEU A 65 -9.19 29.98 2.92
C LEU A 65 -8.08 29.07 2.39
N ASP A 66 -7.02 29.66 1.87
CA ASP A 66 -5.86 28.93 1.34
C ASP A 66 -5.13 28.17 2.46
N SER A 67 -4.84 28.84 3.59
CA SER A 67 -4.26 28.20 4.77
C SER A 67 -5.14 27.08 5.35
N GLN A 68 -6.47 27.22 5.33
CA GLN A 68 -7.38 26.13 5.69
C GLN A 68 -7.32 24.96 4.70
N SER A 69 -7.22 25.24 3.40
CA SER A 69 -7.08 24.18 2.39
C SER A 69 -5.75 23.44 2.54
N LEU A 70 -4.64 24.14 2.81
CA LEU A 70 -3.34 23.52 3.08
C LEU A 70 -3.40 22.60 4.30
N ARG A 71 -4.07 23.01 5.38
CA ARG A 71 -4.24 22.16 6.57
C ARG A 71 -5.02 20.87 6.25
N LEU A 72 -6.05 20.96 5.40
CA LEU A 72 -6.82 19.80 4.96
C LEU A 72 -6.01 18.90 4.02
N ASP A 73 -5.21 19.48 3.13
CA ASP A 73 -4.35 18.74 2.21
C ASP A 73 -3.26 17.97 2.96
N VAL A 74 -2.61 18.59 3.96
CA VAL A 74 -1.63 17.89 4.82
C VAL A 74 -2.30 16.72 5.57
N LEU A 75 -3.53 16.90 6.08
CA LEU A 75 -4.27 15.81 6.73
C LEU A 75 -4.57 14.65 5.77
N ASP A 76 -5.01 14.96 4.55
CA ASP A 76 -5.30 13.95 3.54
C ASP A 76 -4.01 13.25 3.07
N HIS A 77 -2.91 13.98 2.96
CA HIS A 77 -1.59 13.41 2.66
C HIS A 77 -1.12 12.44 3.75
N SER A 78 -1.18 12.86 5.02
CA SER A 78 -0.84 12.02 6.17
C SER A 78 -1.69 10.74 6.24
N LYS A 79 -2.98 10.85 5.93
CA LYS A 79 -3.88 9.70 5.85
C LYS A 79 -3.44 8.71 4.78
N GLU A 80 -3.07 9.21 3.60
CA GLU A 80 -2.63 8.38 2.49
C GLU A 80 -1.29 7.70 2.78
N GLU A 81 -0.38 8.39 3.47
CA GLU A 81 0.89 7.81 3.91
C GLU A 81 0.68 6.64 4.90
N ILE A 82 -0.18 6.83 5.92
CA ILE A 82 -0.57 5.76 6.86
C ILE A 82 -1.16 4.57 6.12
N ARG A 83 -2.05 4.84 5.14
CA ARG A 83 -2.69 3.81 4.32
C ARG A 83 -1.66 3.06 3.46
N SER A 84 -0.74 3.77 2.83
CA SER A 84 0.31 3.21 1.98
C SER A 84 1.24 2.28 2.76
N HIS A 85 1.62 2.65 3.98
CA HIS A 85 2.41 1.78 4.87
C HIS A 85 1.66 0.50 5.24
N TYR A 86 0.39 0.64 5.63
CA TYR A 86 -0.48 -0.50 5.92
C TYR A 86 -0.60 -1.44 4.71
N ASP A 87 -0.92 -0.90 3.52
CA ASP A 87 -1.11 -1.68 2.29
C ASP A 87 0.18 -2.43 1.91
N THR A 88 1.36 -1.83 2.16
CA THR A 88 2.65 -2.48 1.94
C THR A 88 2.85 -3.69 2.85
N TYR A 89 2.54 -3.59 4.15
CA TYR A 89 2.68 -4.70 5.09
C TYR A 89 1.62 -5.79 4.85
N VAL A 90 0.38 -5.40 4.59
CA VAL A 90 -0.70 -6.34 4.30
C VAL A 90 -0.47 -7.06 2.98
N GLY A 91 0.06 -6.39 1.95
CA GLY A 91 0.46 -7.05 0.70
C GLY A 91 1.49 -8.16 0.91
N ARG A 92 2.48 -7.94 1.79
CA ARG A 92 3.46 -8.98 2.17
C ARG A 92 2.83 -10.14 2.94
N ILE A 93 1.86 -9.87 3.81
CA ILE A 93 1.14 -10.92 4.54
C ILE A 93 0.24 -11.73 3.61
N ASP A 94 -0.51 -11.05 2.72
CA ASP A 94 -1.45 -11.69 1.81
C ASP A 94 -0.74 -12.57 0.78
N THR A 95 0.44 -12.15 0.30
CA THR A 95 1.29 -13.00 -0.55
C THR A 95 1.75 -14.27 0.17
N LEU A 96 2.18 -14.18 1.43
CA LEU A 96 2.53 -15.36 2.23
C LEU A 96 1.33 -16.27 2.49
N LEU A 97 0.16 -15.68 2.77
CA LEU A 97 -1.08 -16.42 2.99
C LEU A 97 -1.49 -17.17 1.72
N LEU A 98 -1.39 -16.52 0.56
CA LEU A 98 -1.67 -17.13 -0.74
C LEU A 98 -0.73 -18.30 -1.01
N VAL A 99 0.58 -18.15 -0.77
CA VAL A 99 1.55 -19.25 -0.95
C VAL A 99 1.24 -20.42 -0.01
N LEU A 100 0.96 -20.16 1.27
CA LEU A 100 0.56 -21.21 2.22
C LEU A 100 -0.72 -21.93 1.78
N ALA A 101 -1.70 -21.16 1.28
CA ALA A 101 -2.94 -21.70 0.78
C ALA A 101 -2.75 -22.55 -0.48
N LEU A 102 -1.73 -22.29 -1.31
CA LEU A 102 -1.39 -23.11 -2.48
C LEU A 102 -0.66 -24.41 -2.12
N VAL A 103 0.15 -24.42 -1.06
CA VAL A 103 0.82 -25.63 -0.56
C VAL A 103 -0.19 -26.67 -0.09
N TRP A 104 -1.33 -26.23 0.43
CA TRP A 104 -2.37 -27.12 0.95
C TRP A 104 -3.01 -28.04 -0.12
N PRO A 105 -3.55 -27.55 -1.25
CA PRO A 105 -4.01 -28.39 -2.34
C PRO A 105 -2.93 -29.29 -2.93
N PHE A 106 -1.67 -28.84 -2.95
CA PHE A 106 -0.56 -29.67 -3.39
C PHE A 106 -0.44 -30.92 -2.52
N ALA A 107 -0.49 -30.76 -1.20
CA ALA A 107 -0.50 -31.88 -0.25
C ALA A 107 -1.69 -32.83 -0.45
N LEU A 108 -2.88 -32.28 -0.68
CA LEU A 108 -4.07 -33.09 -0.95
C LEU A 108 -3.96 -33.85 -2.29
N ASN A 109 -3.42 -33.21 -3.32
CA ASN A 109 -3.19 -33.85 -4.61
C ASN A 109 -2.16 -34.96 -4.48
N THR A 110 -1.11 -34.79 -3.67
CA THR A 110 -0.16 -35.88 -3.42
C THR A 110 -0.84 -37.09 -2.80
N ILE A 111 -1.85 -36.92 -1.95
CA ILE A 111 -2.63 -38.02 -1.36
C ILE A 111 -3.58 -38.65 -2.40
N GLN A 112 -4.16 -37.86 -3.30
CA GLN A 112 -5.08 -38.37 -4.32
C GLN A 112 -4.38 -39.16 -5.42
N PHE A 113 -3.20 -38.71 -5.84
CA PHE A 113 -2.43 -39.37 -6.89
C PHE A 113 -1.41 -40.38 -6.33
N SER A 114 -1.38 -40.59 -5.01
CA SER A 114 -0.44 -41.52 -4.38
C SER A 114 -0.83 -42.98 -4.52
N ASP A 115 -1.92 -43.39 -5.18
CA ASP A 115 -2.32 -44.81 -5.20
C ASP A 115 -1.18 -45.79 -5.57
N PRO A 116 -0.30 -45.52 -6.57
CA PRO A 116 0.88 -46.36 -6.84
C PRO A 116 2.11 -46.06 -5.94
N PHE A 117 2.01 -45.05 -5.09
CA PHE A 117 3.03 -44.54 -4.17
C PHE A 117 2.68 -44.76 -2.69
N VAL A 118 1.47 -45.24 -2.38
CA VAL A 118 1.06 -45.57 -1.02
C VAL A 118 1.75 -46.88 -0.65
N PRO A 119 2.49 -46.92 0.48
CA PRO A 119 3.11 -48.15 0.94
C PRO A 119 2.06 -49.25 1.10
N MET A 120 2.20 -50.34 0.36
CA MET A 120 1.27 -51.47 0.45
C MET A 120 1.52 -52.26 1.72
N THR A 121 0.45 -52.81 2.29
CA THR A 121 0.55 -53.72 3.43
C THR A 121 1.24 -55.03 3.02
N GLU A 122 1.97 -55.65 3.94
CA GLU A 122 2.69 -56.94 3.73
C GLU A 122 1.84 -58.02 3.06
N ALA A 123 0.53 -58.04 3.34
CA ALA A 123 -0.42 -59.00 2.77
C ALA A 123 -0.60 -58.88 1.24
N ALA A 124 -0.36 -57.70 0.65
CA ALA A 124 -0.53 -57.46 -0.77
C ALA A 124 0.73 -57.77 -1.59
N CYS A 125 1.91 -57.59 -1.00
CA CYS A 125 3.20 -57.82 -1.65
C CYS A 125 4.28 -58.13 -0.60
N PRO A 126 4.58 -59.41 -0.32
CA PRO A 126 5.56 -59.78 0.70
C PRO A 126 7.01 -59.48 0.29
N GLU A 127 7.27 -59.27 -1.01
CA GLU A 127 8.61 -58.95 -1.54
C GLU A 127 8.86 -57.45 -1.72
N CYS A 128 7.88 -56.60 -1.39
CA CYS A 128 8.00 -55.15 -1.55
C CYS A 128 8.86 -54.52 -0.43
N ILE A 129 9.58 -53.44 -0.74
CA ILE A 129 10.54 -52.82 0.20
C ILE A 129 9.87 -52.26 1.46
N GLU A 130 8.59 -51.92 1.36
CA GLU A 130 7.81 -51.39 2.48
C GLU A 130 7.57 -52.44 3.57
N ALA A 131 7.45 -53.71 3.20
CA ALA A 131 7.36 -54.82 4.14
C ALA A 131 8.69 -55.03 4.89
N LEU A 132 9.81 -54.82 4.18
CA LEU A 132 11.15 -54.97 4.76
C LEU A 132 11.50 -53.81 5.71
N HIS A 133 10.99 -52.60 5.43
CA HIS A 133 11.36 -51.38 6.16
C HIS A 133 10.14 -50.59 6.66
N PRO A 134 9.50 -51.01 7.76
CA PRO A 134 8.31 -50.34 8.31
C PRO A 134 8.58 -48.88 8.75
N LEU A 135 9.84 -48.53 9.06
CA LEU A 135 10.24 -47.16 9.37
C LEU A 135 9.97 -46.19 8.20
N LEU A 136 10.07 -46.67 6.95
CA LEU A 136 9.85 -45.83 5.78
C LEU A 136 8.40 -45.38 5.68
N VAL A 137 7.46 -46.29 5.98
CA VAL A 137 6.03 -45.99 6.08
C VAL A 137 5.78 -44.96 7.18
N GLY A 138 6.44 -45.12 8.35
CA GLY A 138 6.36 -44.16 9.45
C GLY A 138 6.85 -42.76 9.07
N ILE A 139 7.98 -42.65 8.37
CA ILE A 139 8.51 -41.37 7.86
C ILE A 139 7.53 -40.75 6.86
N TRP A 140 7.00 -41.53 5.93
CA TRP A 140 6.06 -41.06 4.91
C TRP A 140 4.77 -40.50 5.54
N VAL A 141 4.15 -41.24 6.47
CA VAL A 141 2.96 -40.78 7.19
C VAL A 141 3.25 -39.51 8.00
N THR A 142 4.42 -39.45 8.65
CA THR A 142 4.84 -38.27 9.41
C THR A 142 5.01 -37.05 8.50
N LEU A 143 5.62 -37.22 7.32
CA LEU A 143 5.77 -36.14 6.34
C LEU A 143 4.41 -35.63 5.86
N ILE A 144 3.46 -36.51 5.57
CA ILE A 144 2.08 -36.09 5.21
C ILE A 144 1.43 -35.31 6.34
N ALA A 145 1.52 -35.80 7.58
CA ALA A 145 0.95 -35.11 8.74
C ALA A 145 1.56 -33.70 8.90
N VAL A 146 2.88 -33.58 8.74
CA VAL A 146 3.60 -32.29 8.79
C VAL A 146 3.13 -31.35 7.68
N VAL A 147 3.04 -31.83 6.43
CA VAL A 147 2.62 -31.01 5.29
C VAL A 147 1.16 -30.56 5.42
N LEU A 148 0.29 -31.33 6.06
CA LEU A 148 -1.09 -30.91 6.33
C LEU A 148 -1.20 -29.97 7.53
N ILE A 149 -0.48 -30.21 8.62
CA ILE A 149 -0.68 -29.46 9.86
C ILE A 149 0.06 -28.10 9.82
N LEU A 150 1.29 -28.04 9.30
CA LEU A 150 2.09 -26.81 9.38
C LEU A 150 1.49 -25.62 8.61
N PRO A 151 0.98 -25.77 7.37
CA PRO A 151 0.35 -24.65 6.66
C PRO A 151 -0.91 -24.15 7.37
N PHE A 152 -1.67 -25.02 8.03
CA PHE A 152 -2.82 -24.57 8.84
C PHE A 152 -2.40 -23.59 9.94
N TRP A 153 -1.37 -23.96 10.70
CA TRP A 153 -0.85 -23.11 11.77
C TRP A 153 -0.26 -21.81 11.24
N GLY A 154 0.46 -21.85 10.11
CA GLY A 154 0.98 -20.63 9.49
C GLY A 154 -0.13 -19.69 9.03
N ILE A 155 -1.23 -20.20 8.45
CA ILE A 155 -2.40 -19.39 8.07
C ILE A 155 -3.01 -18.73 9.32
N LEU A 156 -3.19 -19.47 10.42
CA LEU A 156 -3.73 -18.90 11.66
C LEU A 156 -2.86 -17.77 12.23
N MET A 157 -1.53 -17.92 12.19
CA MET A 157 -0.61 -16.87 12.65
C MET A 157 -0.68 -15.63 11.76
N LEU A 158 -0.74 -15.79 10.44
CA LEU A 158 -0.86 -14.68 9.49
C LEU A 158 -2.22 -13.96 9.62
N ILE A 159 -3.32 -14.67 9.84
CA ILE A 159 -4.64 -14.06 10.08
C ILE A 159 -4.62 -13.24 11.37
N ARG A 160 -4.01 -13.74 12.45
CA ARG A 160 -3.88 -12.97 13.71
C ARG A 160 -3.06 -11.70 13.52
N CYS A 161 -1.95 -11.79 12.77
CA CYS A 161 -1.13 -10.64 12.40
C CYS A 161 -1.95 -9.60 11.61
N LYS A 162 -2.74 -10.05 10.63
CA LYS A 162 -3.63 -9.18 9.85
C LYS A 162 -4.67 -8.48 10.73
N LEU A 163 -5.37 -9.21 11.59
CA LEU A 163 -6.38 -8.62 12.49
C LEU A 163 -5.79 -7.57 13.45
N LYS A 164 -4.53 -7.74 13.87
CA LYS A 164 -3.82 -6.75 14.70
C LYS A 164 -3.49 -5.49 13.91
N LEU A 165 -3.04 -5.63 12.67
CA LEU A 165 -2.79 -4.50 11.76
C LEU A 165 -4.10 -3.75 11.41
N ASP A 166 -5.19 -4.48 11.17
CA ASP A 166 -6.51 -3.90 10.92
C ASP A 166 -6.96 -3.04 12.12
N GLY A 167 -6.80 -3.57 13.35
CA GLY A 167 -7.13 -2.84 14.57
C GLY A 167 -6.27 -1.58 14.77
N TRP A 168 -4.98 -1.64 14.39
CA TRP A 168 -4.12 -0.46 14.38
C TRP A 168 -4.60 0.59 13.36
N LEU A 169 -4.95 0.17 12.14
CA LEU A 169 -5.42 1.08 11.10
C LEU A 169 -6.71 1.79 11.52
N GLU A 170 -7.66 1.05 12.08
CA GLU A 170 -8.91 1.62 12.62
C GLU A 170 -8.63 2.65 13.72
N TYR A 171 -7.70 2.35 14.64
CA TYR A 171 -7.30 3.27 15.71
C TYR A 171 -6.68 4.56 15.15
N SER A 172 -5.71 4.44 14.25
CA SER A 172 -5.00 5.58 13.64
C SER A 172 -5.95 6.46 12.82
N LEU A 173 -6.86 5.87 12.05
CA LEU A 173 -7.87 6.61 11.28
C LEU A 173 -8.89 7.31 12.19
N ALA A 174 -9.34 6.64 13.26
CA ALA A 174 -10.25 7.25 14.23
C ALA A 174 -9.61 8.47 14.91
N GLY A 175 -8.34 8.36 15.31
CA GLY A 175 -7.58 9.46 15.89
C GLY A 175 -7.39 10.63 14.91
N LEU A 176 -7.08 10.35 13.63
CA LEU A 176 -6.96 11.39 12.60
C LEU A 176 -8.30 12.10 12.34
N HIS A 177 -9.42 11.36 12.33
CA HIS A 177 -10.76 11.92 12.17
C HIS A 177 -11.15 12.83 13.34
N GLU A 178 -10.78 12.47 14.56
CA GLU A 178 -10.99 13.30 15.75
C GLU A 178 -10.18 14.60 15.66
N GLN A 179 -8.91 14.53 15.25
CA GLN A 179 -8.09 15.73 15.05
C GLN A 179 -8.63 16.65 13.94
N ARG A 180 -9.09 16.07 12.83
CA ARG A 180 -9.77 16.83 11.77
C ARG A 180 -10.98 17.59 12.33
N ARG A 181 -11.81 16.94 13.17
CA ARG A 181 -12.96 17.61 13.80
C ARG A 181 -12.52 18.74 14.73
N ARG A 182 -11.45 18.55 15.51
CA ARG A 182 -10.90 19.60 16.39
C ARG A 182 -10.41 20.80 15.60
N ILE A 183 -9.69 20.59 14.51
CA ILE A 183 -9.20 21.68 13.64
C ILE A 183 -10.37 22.43 12.98
N ILE A 184 -11.40 21.71 12.52
CA ILE A 184 -12.60 22.35 11.95
C ILE A 184 -13.32 23.20 13.01
N ILE A 185 -13.49 22.68 14.24
CA ILE A 185 -14.16 23.42 15.32
C ILE A 185 -13.33 24.64 15.76
N ALA A 186 -12.00 24.51 15.87
CA ALA A 186 -11.11 25.61 16.23
C ALA A 186 -11.00 26.66 15.11
N GLY A 187 -11.07 26.25 13.85
CA GLY A 187 -10.98 27.11 12.69
C GLY A 187 -12.27 27.82 12.30
N VAL A 188 -13.42 27.49 12.92
CA VAL A 188 -14.62 28.31 12.81
C VAL A 188 -14.40 29.53 13.73
N PRO A 189 -14.16 30.73 13.17
CA PRO A 189 -14.04 31.93 13.99
C PRO A 189 -15.33 32.01 14.78
N SER A 190 -15.22 31.88 16.10
CA SER A 190 -16.35 32.04 16.99
C SER A 190 -16.93 33.40 16.68
N THR A 191 -18.04 33.41 15.92
CA THR A 191 -18.69 34.66 15.52
C THR A 191 -18.77 35.51 16.78
N PRO A 192 -18.10 36.67 16.83
CA PRO A 192 -18.10 37.46 18.04
C PRO A 192 -19.57 37.71 18.33
N LYS A 193 -20.06 37.18 19.45
CA LYS A 193 -21.41 37.50 19.95
C LYS A 193 -21.39 39.01 20.11
N VAL A 194 -21.83 39.74 19.09
CA VAL A 194 -21.78 41.20 19.03
C VAL A 194 -22.61 41.71 20.20
N PRO A 195 -22.01 42.24 21.28
CA PRO A 195 -22.77 42.97 22.27
C PRO A 195 -22.90 44.39 21.70
N ASN A 196 -24.05 44.69 21.11
CA ASN A 196 -24.57 46.04 20.87
C ASN A 196 -23.61 47.08 20.25
N VAL A 197 -23.59 47.11 18.91
CA VAL A 197 -23.61 48.22 17.90
C VAL A 197 -23.27 49.69 18.26
N ALA A 198 -23.14 50.13 19.52
CA ALA A 198 -23.17 51.56 19.87
C ALA A 198 -21.80 52.28 20.03
N ARG A 199 -20.65 51.68 19.72
CA ARG A 199 -19.33 52.31 20.00
C ARG A 199 -18.44 52.60 18.76
N THR A 200 -19.01 52.50 17.55
CA THR A 200 -18.27 52.36 16.27
C THR A 200 -17.90 53.67 15.55
N LEU A 201 -17.57 54.76 16.23
CA LEU A 201 -17.12 56.00 15.54
C LEU A 201 -15.77 56.56 15.97
N THR A 202 -15.16 56.11 17.07
CA THR A 202 -13.91 56.70 17.58
C THR A 202 -12.62 55.95 17.21
N SER A 203 -12.67 54.86 16.43
CA SER A 203 -11.48 54.02 16.13
C SER A 203 -10.92 54.14 14.70
N LEU A 204 -11.38 55.10 13.89
CA LEU A 204 -11.01 55.21 12.47
C LEU A 204 -9.65 55.88 12.20
N THR A 205 -8.92 56.34 13.22
CA THR A 205 -7.74 57.21 13.05
C THR A 205 -6.36 56.60 13.32
N ASN A 206 -6.24 55.34 13.77
CA ASN A 206 -4.92 54.66 13.99
C ASN A 206 -4.66 53.45 13.07
N GLY A 207 -5.16 53.49 11.83
CA GLY A 207 -5.45 52.32 11.00
C GLY A 207 -4.35 51.70 10.12
N THR A 208 -3.07 51.64 10.50
CA THR A 208 -2.05 50.97 9.64
C THR A 208 -1.09 50.00 10.33
N SER A 209 -0.93 50.02 11.66
CA SER A 209 0.03 49.11 12.35
C SER A 209 -0.58 47.84 12.94
N PHE A 210 -1.91 47.70 12.94
CA PHE A 210 -2.56 46.52 13.54
C PHE A 210 -2.61 45.32 12.59
N THR A 211 -2.40 45.52 11.29
CA THR A 211 -2.58 44.47 10.28
C THR A 211 -1.42 43.48 10.21
N GLU A 212 -0.18 43.92 10.41
CA GLU A 212 1.02 43.07 10.34
C GLU A 212 1.10 42.11 11.53
N ALA A 213 0.85 42.62 12.75
CA ALA A 213 0.90 41.81 13.97
C ALA A 213 -0.16 40.70 14.06
N GLU A 214 -1.25 40.81 13.30
CA GLU A 214 -2.30 39.78 13.25
C GLU A 214 -2.03 38.74 12.16
N GLU A 215 -1.29 39.11 11.11
CA GLU A 215 -0.82 38.20 10.06
C GLU A 215 0.26 37.26 10.60
N ASP A 216 1.26 37.80 11.30
CA ASP A 216 2.31 37.01 11.96
C ASP A 216 1.74 35.95 12.92
N ARG A 217 0.69 36.30 13.68
CA ARG A 217 0.02 35.35 14.59
C ARG A 217 -0.68 34.21 13.85
N GLN A 218 -1.26 34.50 12.69
CA GLN A 218 -1.96 33.48 11.92
C GLN A 218 -0.99 32.48 11.29
N ASP A 219 0.18 32.96 10.88
CA ASP A 219 1.25 32.11 10.36
C ASP A 219 1.81 31.19 11.45
N ASP A 220 2.06 31.73 12.65
CA ASP A 220 2.46 30.95 13.82
C ASP A 220 1.43 29.85 14.17
N ASP A 221 0.14 30.17 14.13
CA ASP A 221 -0.94 29.21 14.37
C ASP A 221 -0.95 28.10 13.31
N THR A 222 -0.72 28.43 12.02
CA THR A 222 -0.63 27.41 10.96
C THR A 222 0.58 26.49 11.16
N ALA A 223 1.74 27.04 11.47
CA ALA A 223 2.96 26.28 11.73
C ALA A 223 2.81 25.37 12.95
N GLN A 224 2.13 25.84 14.01
CA GLN A 224 1.85 25.04 15.19
C GLN A 224 0.91 23.86 14.88
N ILE A 225 -0.12 24.08 14.06
CA ILE A 225 -1.05 23.00 13.67
C ILE A 225 -0.36 21.97 12.78
N VAL A 226 0.46 22.42 11.82
CA VAL A 226 1.22 21.52 10.94
C VAL A 226 2.23 20.70 11.75
N SER A 227 2.98 21.33 12.66
CA SER A 227 3.93 20.61 13.53
C SER A 227 3.24 19.61 14.46
N LEU A 228 2.07 19.95 15.02
CA LEU A 228 1.26 19.01 15.80
C LEU A 228 0.81 17.82 14.97
N LEU A 229 0.39 18.05 13.72
CA LEU A 229 -0.04 16.99 12.82
C LEU A 229 1.12 16.07 12.43
N VAL A 230 2.27 16.64 12.07
CA VAL A 230 3.48 15.87 11.75
C VAL A 230 3.90 15.01 12.94
N ASN A 231 3.93 15.57 14.15
CA ASN A 231 4.26 14.81 15.38
C ASN A 231 3.29 13.66 15.63
N LEU A 232 2.00 13.86 15.37
CA LEU A 232 0.98 12.82 15.53
C LEU A 232 1.11 11.70 14.48
N VAL A 233 1.51 12.02 13.25
CA VAL A 233 1.82 11.01 12.23
C VAL A 233 3.05 10.21 12.62
N LEU A 234 4.11 10.88 13.09
CA LEU A 234 5.32 10.22 13.59
C LEU A 234 4.99 9.27 14.75
N GLU A 235 4.14 9.70 15.69
CA GLU A 235 3.67 8.85 16.79
C GLU A 235 2.94 7.59 16.29
N TYR A 236 2.08 7.71 15.27
CA TYR A 236 1.44 6.54 14.67
C TYR A 236 2.41 5.63 13.92
N GLN A 237 3.42 6.19 13.25
CA GLN A 237 4.46 5.42 12.57
C GLN A 237 5.32 4.65 13.58
N GLU A 238 5.73 5.29 14.68
CA GLU A 238 6.44 4.64 15.79
C GLU A 238 5.58 3.55 16.43
N TYR A 239 4.29 3.81 16.64
CA TYR A 239 3.36 2.82 17.18
C TYR A 239 3.17 1.62 16.24
N LEU A 240 3.08 1.85 14.93
CA LEU A 240 3.05 0.78 13.92
C LEU A 240 4.32 -0.05 13.99
N GLN A 241 5.47 0.61 14.02
CA GLN A 241 6.77 -0.06 14.07
C GLN A 241 6.90 -0.91 15.33
N LYS A 242 6.42 -0.41 16.47
CA LYS A 242 6.40 -1.14 17.74
C LYS A 242 5.49 -2.36 17.70
N ILE A 243 4.24 -2.23 17.24
CA ILE A 243 3.35 -3.40 17.06
C ILE A 243 3.97 -4.40 16.09
N TRP A 244 4.59 -3.89 15.02
CA TRP A 244 5.24 -4.73 14.04
C TRP A 244 6.44 -5.48 14.61
N SER A 245 7.32 -4.84 15.39
CA SER A 245 8.50 -5.49 15.98
C SER A 245 8.14 -6.48 17.08
N ASP A 246 7.21 -6.10 17.95
CA ASP A 246 6.95 -6.79 19.22
C ASP A 246 6.02 -7.97 19.02
N GLU A 247 4.94 -7.79 18.26
CA GLU A 247 3.90 -8.81 18.10
C GLU A 247 3.97 -9.48 16.72
N CYS A 248 3.87 -8.69 15.64
CA CYS A 248 3.73 -9.23 14.29
C CYS A 248 5.03 -9.85 13.76
N GLY A 249 6.19 -9.31 14.16
CA GLY A 249 7.49 -9.68 13.62
C GLY A 249 7.90 -11.10 13.98
N TRP A 250 7.52 -11.57 15.18
CA TRP A 250 7.71 -12.97 15.55
C TRP A 250 6.71 -13.88 14.82
N LEU A 251 5.44 -13.47 14.71
CA LEU A 251 4.40 -14.24 14.00
C LEU A 251 4.74 -14.45 12.52
N VAL A 252 5.20 -13.41 11.82
CA VAL A 252 5.60 -13.48 10.41
C VAL A 252 6.86 -14.34 10.25
N ARG A 253 7.85 -14.22 11.13
CA ARG A 253 9.04 -15.09 11.13
C ARG A 253 8.67 -16.55 11.36
N ALA A 254 7.81 -16.83 12.34
CA ALA A 254 7.32 -18.17 12.61
C ALA A 254 6.54 -18.73 11.40
N ALA A 255 5.63 -17.95 10.81
CA ALA A 255 4.90 -18.36 9.61
C ALA A 255 5.81 -18.65 8.42
N MET A 256 6.86 -17.83 8.21
CA MET A 256 7.87 -18.06 7.18
C MET A 256 8.66 -19.35 7.44
N MET A 257 9.06 -19.61 8.69
CA MET A 257 9.73 -20.87 9.05
C MET A 257 8.82 -22.07 8.81
N LEU A 258 7.54 -21.98 9.19
CA LEU A 258 6.54 -23.03 8.92
C LEU A 258 6.34 -23.26 7.42
N LEU A 259 6.33 -22.19 6.60
CA LEU A 259 6.29 -22.26 5.15
C LEU A 259 7.47 -23.09 4.63
N TRP A 260 8.69 -22.72 5.00
CA TRP A 260 9.90 -23.43 4.57
C TRP A 260 9.93 -24.88 5.01
N MET A 261 9.54 -25.17 6.26
CA MET A 261 9.45 -26.54 6.76
C MET A 261 8.41 -27.37 6.01
N SER A 262 7.25 -26.78 5.69
CA SER A 262 6.22 -27.47 4.91
C SER A 262 6.65 -27.71 3.45
N ALA A 263 7.32 -26.75 2.83
CA ALA A 263 7.85 -26.88 1.48
C ALA A 263 8.95 -27.95 1.42
N PHE A 264 9.86 -27.94 2.39
CA PHE A 264 10.89 -28.97 2.52
C PHE A 264 10.28 -30.36 2.75
N ALA A 265 9.30 -30.48 3.66
CA ALA A 265 8.62 -31.74 3.91
C ALA A 265 7.88 -32.26 2.67
N ALA A 266 7.25 -31.37 1.89
CA ALA A 266 6.59 -31.72 0.64
C ALA A 266 7.60 -32.22 -0.42
N LEU A 267 8.75 -31.55 -0.57
CA LEU A 267 9.83 -32.02 -1.44
C LEU A 267 10.33 -33.39 -1.01
N MET A 268 10.63 -33.56 0.29
CA MET A 268 11.04 -34.86 0.85
C MET A 268 10.00 -35.95 0.61
N LEU A 269 8.71 -35.65 0.79
CA LEU A 269 7.62 -36.59 0.54
C LEU A 269 7.62 -37.04 -0.93
N THR A 270 7.74 -36.11 -1.87
CA THR A 270 7.77 -36.44 -3.31
C THR A 270 9.02 -37.23 -3.70
N SER A 271 10.17 -36.86 -3.15
CA SER A 271 11.45 -37.55 -3.35
C SER A 271 11.41 -38.98 -2.82
N VAL A 272 10.94 -39.20 -1.59
CA VAL A 272 10.80 -40.53 -0.99
C VAL A 272 9.80 -41.37 -1.78
N SER A 273 8.65 -40.81 -2.14
CA SER A 273 7.61 -41.52 -2.91
C SER A 273 8.14 -41.99 -4.27
N LEU A 274 8.85 -41.12 -5.00
CA LEU A 274 9.44 -41.49 -6.29
C LEU A 274 10.57 -42.51 -6.14
N TRP A 275 11.37 -42.40 -5.09
CA TRP A 275 12.44 -43.36 -4.80
C TRP A 275 11.90 -44.76 -4.51
N VAL A 276 10.87 -44.88 -3.66
CA VAL A 276 10.18 -46.15 -3.37
C VAL A 276 9.62 -46.78 -4.64
N TYR A 277 8.96 -45.97 -5.49
CA TYR A 277 8.41 -46.44 -6.76
C TYR A 277 9.49 -46.98 -7.71
N LEU A 278 10.67 -46.33 -7.78
CA LEU A 278 11.77 -46.79 -8.63
C LEU A 278 12.35 -48.12 -8.15
N ILE A 279 12.46 -48.31 -6.83
CA ILE A 279 12.94 -49.57 -6.26
C ILE A 279 11.92 -50.69 -6.47
N ASN A 280 10.63 -50.44 -6.21
CA ASN A 280 9.58 -51.45 -6.35
C ASN A 280 9.38 -51.94 -7.79
N LYS A 281 9.76 -51.14 -8.79
CA LYS A 281 9.76 -51.62 -10.19
C LYS A 281 10.86 -52.63 -10.51
N GLY A 282 11.94 -52.67 -9.74
CA GLY A 282 13.08 -53.55 -9.97
C GLY A 282 13.80 -53.35 -11.31
N GLY A 283 14.71 -54.28 -11.63
CA GLY A 283 15.48 -54.28 -12.87
C GLY A 283 16.42 -53.08 -13.00
N THR A 284 16.51 -52.48 -14.19
CA THR A 284 17.38 -51.31 -14.44
C THR A 284 16.97 -50.09 -13.60
N HIS A 285 15.72 -50.01 -13.14
CA HIS A 285 15.23 -48.89 -12.33
C HIS A 285 15.80 -48.87 -10.92
N GLU A 286 16.23 -50.01 -10.37
CA GLU A 286 16.84 -50.10 -9.03
C GLU A 286 18.17 -49.33 -8.98
N ILE A 287 19.00 -49.47 -10.01
CA ILE A 287 20.26 -48.73 -10.16
C ILE A 287 19.97 -47.23 -10.26
N CYS A 288 18.99 -46.84 -11.08
CA CYS A 288 18.56 -45.44 -11.18
C CYS A 288 18.01 -44.90 -9.85
N GLY A 289 17.30 -45.72 -9.07
CA GLY A 289 16.80 -45.38 -7.74
C GLY A 289 17.93 -45.03 -6.78
N SER A 290 19.03 -45.80 -6.80
CA SER A 290 20.21 -45.51 -5.98
C SER A 290 20.89 -44.19 -6.34
N TRP A 291 21.03 -43.89 -7.64
CA TRP A 291 21.54 -42.60 -8.11
C TRP A 291 20.62 -41.44 -7.74
N PHE A 292 19.30 -41.64 -7.85
CA PHE A 292 18.31 -40.65 -7.47
C PHE A 292 18.39 -40.31 -5.97
N LEU A 293 18.55 -41.31 -5.10
CA LEU A 293 18.75 -41.09 -3.67
C LEU A 293 20.03 -40.30 -3.38
N ALA A 294 21.15 -40.64 -4.04
CA ALA A 294 22.40 -39.92 -3.90
C ALA A 294 22.27 -38.43 -4.31
N LEU A 295 21.51 -38.15 -5.37
CA LEU A 295 21.21 -36.78 -5.80
C LEU A 295 20.34 -36.03 -4.78
N ILE A 296 19.33 -36.68 -4.20
CA ILE A 296 18.50 -36.09 -3.13
C ILE A 296 19.38 -35.77 -1.91
N LEU A 297 20.18 -36.72 -1.44
CA LEU A 297 21.08 -36.52 -0.31
C LEU A 297 22.10 -35.41 -0.58
N GLY A 298 22.69 -35.37 -1.78
CA GLY A 298 23.57 -34.28 -2.20
C GLY A 298 22.87 -32.92 -2.19
N GLY A 299 21.62 -32.86 -2.65
CA GLY A 299 20.80 -31.63 -2.64
C GLY A 299 20.48 -31.12 -1.24
N ILE A 300 20.36 -32.00 -0.24
CA ILE A 300 20.12 -31.63 1.17
C ILE A 300 21.44 -31.28 1.86
N LEU A 301 22.47 -32.11 1.67
CA LEU A 301 23.77 -31.95 2.32
C LEU A 301 24.53 -30.73 1.81
N GLY A 302 24.37 -30.34 0.54
CA GLY A 302 25.06 -29.19 -0.05
C GLY A 302 24.78 -27.88 0.70
N PRO A 303 23.51 -27.43 0.80
CA PRO A 303 23.15 -26.24 1.57
C PRO A 303 23.51 -26.35 3.05
N ALA A 304 23.34 -27.53 3.66
CA ALA A 304 23.69 -27.75 5.06
C ALA A 304 25.19 -27.59 5.32
N ALA A 305 26.03 -28.17 4.46
CA ALA A 305 27.48 -28.03 4.50
C ALA A 305 27.91 -26.58 4.25
N TYR A 306 27.23 -25.87 3.34
CA TYR A 306 27.47 -24.44 3.10
C TYR A 306 27.17 -23.61 4.36
N ILE A 307 26.04 -23.83 5.03
CA ILE A 307 25.68 -23.12 6.26
C ILE A 307 26.65 -23.44 7.40
N LEU A 308 27.06 -24.71 7.55
CA LEU A 308 28.05 -25.13 8.54
C LEU A 308 29.41 -24.46 8.27
N HIS A 309 29.85 -24.46 7.02
CA HIS A 309 31.09 -23.83 6.61
C HIS A 309 31.07 -22.31 6.82
N GLU A 310 29.95 -21.64 6.53
CA GLU A 310 29.83 -20.19 6.75
C GLU A 310 29.78 -19.85 8.24
N ARG A 311 29.21 -20.73 9.08
CA ARG A 311 29.23 -20.60 10.54
C ARG A 311 30.63 -20.72 11.12
N ASP A 312 31.47 -21.54 10.51
CA ASP A 312 32.86 -21.75 10.94
C ASP A 312 33.82 -20.67 10.42
N ARG A 313 33.39 -19.84 9.46
CA ARG A 313 34.20 -18.71 9.01
C ARG A 313 34.34 -17.71 10.16
N PRO A 314 35.56 -17.47 10.67
CA PRO A 314 35.77 -16.49 11.72
C PRO A 314 35.26 -15.16 11.20
N THR A 315 34.33 -14.54 11.93
CA THR A 315 33.81 -13.22 11.61
C THR A 315 35.01 -12.30 11.53
N VAL A 316 35.41 -11.93 10.30
CA VAL A 316 36.52 -11.01 10.10
C VAL A 316 36.14 -9.76 10.89
N PRO A 317 36.86 -9.41 11.96
CA PRO A 317 36.52 -8.23 12.73
C PRO A 317 36.47 -7.07 11.72
N PRO A 318 35.43 -6.23 11.76
CA PRO A 318 35.30 -5.13 10.82
C PRO A 318 36.63 -4.41 10.81
N ARG A 319 37.30 -4.43 9.65
CA ARG A 319 38.64 -3.89 9.47
C ARG A 319 38.57 -2.48 10.02
N GLY A 320 39.15 -2.26 11.20
CA GLY A 320 39.12 -0.97 11.86
C GLY A 320 39.51 0.05 10.80
N GLU A 321 38.59 0.97 10.51
CA GLU A 321 38.92 2.08 9.63
C GLU A 321 40.21 2.66 10.19
N PRO A 322 41.31 2.68 9.40
CA PRO A 322 42.57 3.19 9.88
C PRO A 322 42.30 4.59 10.41
N GLY A 323 42.66 4.79 11.69
CA GLY A 323 42.27 5.93 12.48
C GLY A 323 42.31 7.21 11.67
N THR A 324 41.16 7.87 11.59
CA THR A 324 41.18 9.32 11.50
C THR A 324 41.79 9.77 12.84
N GLU A 325 43.12 9.86 12.90
CA GLU A 325 43.84 10.65 13.90
C GLU A 325 43.20 12.03 13.88
N SER A 326 42.29 12.22 14.82
CA SER A 326 41.70 13.51 15.14
C SER A 326 42.43 13.97 16.39
N ASP A 327 43.70 14.34 16.20
CA ASP A 327 44.32 15.29 17.09
C ASP A 327 43.65 16.66 16.89
N GLU A 328 43.56 17.42 17.98
CA GLU A 328 43.12 18.83 18.10
C GLU A 328 41.62 19.13 18.21
N GLU A 329 41.13 19.04 19.45
CA GLU A 329 40.80 20.23 20.26
C GLU A 329 40.27 21.47 19.49
N SER A 330 38.95 21.58 19.32
CA SER A 330 38.27 22.88 19.32
C SER A 330 36.78 22.77 19.65
N GLU A 331 36.48 23.41 20.77
CA GLU A 331 35.32 24.26 21.00
C GLU A 331 33.93 23.61 21.14
N VAL A 332 33.46 23.71 22.39
CA VAL A 332 32.11 23.44 22.86
C VAL A 332 31.11 24.35 22.13
N VAL A 333 30.42 23.81 21.13
CA VAL A 333 29.18 24.40 20.59
C VAL A 333 28.03 23.46 20.96
N LEU A 334 27.09 23.98 21.74
CA LEU A 334 25.85 23.32 22.15
C LEU A 334 25.10 22.76 20.91
N PRO A 335 24.60 21.52 20.94
CA PRO A 335 23.85 20.99 19.82
C PRO A 335 22.43 21.55 19.80
N GLU A 336 22.14 22.26 18.71
CA GLU A 336 20.81 22.55 18.17
C GLU A 336 20.03 21.23 17.98
N PRO A 337 18.69 21.19 18.21
CA PRO A 337 17.90 19.97 18.04
C PRO A 337 17.90 19.51 16.57
N ARG A 338 18.67 18.45 16.30
CA ARG A 338 18.71 17.74 15.01
C ARG A 338 17.32 17.21 14.65
N GLN A 339 16.76 17.78 13.58
CA GLN A 339 15.70 17.16 12.81
C GLN A 339 16.17 15.77 12.33
N ILE A 340 15.43 14.74 12.70
CA ILE A 340 15.58 13.39 12.17
C ILE A 340 15.07 13.42 10.73
N SER A 341 15.94 13.77 9.79
CA SER A 341 15.74 13.51 8.37
C SER A 341 15.86 12.00 8.16
N MET A 342 14.71 11.29 8.16
CA MET A 342 14.67 9.92 7.64
C MET A 342 15.07 9.96 6.16
N GLY A 343 16.28 9.49 5.89
CA GLY A 343 16.81 9.33 4.55
C GLY A 343 15.87 8.46 3.72
N SER A 344 15.22 9.09 2.74
CA SER A 344 14.66 8.45 1.57
C SER A 344 15.78 7.68 0.85
N GLY A 345 15.88 6.39 1.14
CA GLY A 345 16.85 5.49 0.54
C GLY A 345 16.20 4.15 0.23
N ILE A 346 15.23 4.16 -0.68
CA ILE A 346 14.88 3.13 -1.69
C ILE A 346 13.69 3.71 -2.48
N LEU A 347 13.99 4.61 -3.41
CA LEU A 347 13.16 4.86 -4.58
C LEU A 347 14.07 4.67 -5.79
N ALA A 348 14.22 3.42 -6.20
CA ALA A 348 14.78 3.06 -7.48
C ALA A 348 13.74 2.29 -8.28
N THR A 349 13.38 2.89 -9.41
CA THR A 349 12.92 2.26 -10.66
C THR A 349 11.56 1.56 -10.67
N SER A 350 10.49 2.34 -10.91
CA SER A 350 9.51 2.02 -11.98
C SER A 350 8.50 3.16 -12.18
N ALA A 351 8.86 4.17 -12.98
CA ALA A 351 7.88 5.04 -13.63
C ALA A 351 8.56 5.81 -14.77
N ARG A 352 8.86 5.14 -15.87
CA ARG A 352 9.28 5.79 -17.11
C ARG A 352 8.54 5.17 -18.29
N ARG A 353 7.27 5.52 -18.48
CA ARG A 353 6.67 5.53 -19.83
C ARG A 353 5.35 6.32 -19.91
N ALA A 354 5.33 7.19 -20.91
CA ALA A 354 4.18 7.81 -21.56
C ALA A 354 3.45 8.96 -20.84
N ARG A 355 3.95 10.19 -21.06
CA ARG A 355 3.12 11.32 -21.48
C ARG A 355 3.95 12.30 -22.32
N THR A 356 3.74 12.24 -23.62
CA THR A 356 3.98 13.35 -24.55
C THR A 356 2.69 13.59 -25.32
N ALA A 357 2.46 14.88 -25.60
CA ALA A 357 1.49 15.47 -26.50
C ALA A 357 0.08 15.74 -25.95
N GLY A 358 -0.32 17.02 -26.01
CA GLY A 358 -1.72 17.41 -26.06
C GLY A 358 -2.10 18.66 -25.27
N GLY A 359 -1.35 19.75 -25.36
CA GLY A 359 -1.86 21.06 -24.96
C GLY A 359 -2.83 21.59 -26.02
N LEU A 360 -4.05 21.94 -25.61
CA LEU A 360 -4.95 22.81 -26.37
C LEU A 360 -5.70 23.76 -25.41
N PRO A 361 -5.94 25.01 -25.84
CA PRO A 361 -6.45 26.07 -24.98
C PRO A 361 -7.97 26.02 -24.86
N ALA A 362 -8.46 26.41 -23.68
CA ALA A 362 -9.87 26.67 -23.45
C ALA A 362 -10.31 27.97 -24.14
N SER A 363 -11.44 27.89 -24.84
CA SER A 363 -12.28 29.04 -25.22
C SER A 363 -13.75 28.61 -25.24
N PRO A 364 -14.69 29.56 -25.09
CA PRO A 364 -15.89 29.35 -24.31
C PRO A 364 -17.13 28.98 -25.12
N LEU A 365 -18.12 28.47 -24.38
CA LEU A 365 -19.56 28.42 -24.63
C LEU A 365 -20.07 29.14 -25.89
N ALA A 366 -20.56 28.36 -26.86
CA ALA A 366 -21.59 28.79 -27.78
C ALA A 366 -22.53 27.63 -28.15
N SER A 367 -23.81 27.95 -28.05
CA SER A 367 -25.03 27.25 -28.45
C SER A 367 -25.03 26.76 -29.91
N ILE A 368 -25.99 25.86 -30.22
CA ILE A 368 -26.76 25.72 -31.49
C ILE A 368 -26.75 24.28 -32.09
N ARG A 369 -27.88 23.59 -31.85
CA ARG A 369 -28.82 23.00 -32.87
C ARG A 369 -28.53 21.64 -33.53
N LYS A 370 -29.49 20.72 -33.25
CA LYS A 370 -30.18 19.72 -34.12
C LYS A 370 -29.49 19.27 -35.42
N SER A 371 -29.41 17.94 -35.58
CA SER A 371 -30.24 17.22 -36.57
C SER A 371 -30.12 15.70 -36.44
N ASN A 372 -31.27 15.03 -36.56
CA ASN A 372 -31.46 13.61 -36.83
C ASN A 372 -30.74 13.16 -38.11
N SER A 373 -30.25 11.92 -38.15
CA SER A 373 -30.58 10.93 -39.20
C SER A 373 -29.84 9.59 -38.96
N SER A 374 -30.61 8.53 -38.71
CA SER A 374 -30.34 7.17 -39.21
C SER A 374 -30.20 7.18 -40.75
N PRO A 375 -29.57 6.21 -41.45
CA PRO A 375 -29.89 4.77 -41.29
C PRO A 375 -28.81 3.72 -41.66
N ASP A 376 -29.18 2.46 -41.38
CA ASP A 376 -29.06 1.23 -42.20
C ASP A 376 -27.73 0.54 -42.59
N LEU A 377 -27.73 -0.77 -42.27
CA LEU A 377 -27.46 -1.97 -43.09
C LEU A 377 -26.05 -2.27 -43.66
N GLY A 378 -25.68 -3.56 -43.53
CA GLY A 378 -24.65 -4.26 -44.31
C GLY A 378 -23.67 -5.03 -43.40
N ALA A 379 -23.82 -6.33 -43.14
CA ALA A 379 -23.61 -7.50 -44.02
C ALA A 379 -22.12 -7.89 -44.23
N GLU A 380 -21.90 -9.20 -44.32
CA GLU A 380 -20.64 -9.95 -44.58
C GLU A 380 -19.66 -10.06 -43.40
N GLY A 381 -19.19 -11.23 -42.95
CA GLY A 381 -19.18 -12.57 -43.55
C GLY A 381 -17.76 -12.92 -43.99
N THR A 382 -16.94 -13.57 -43.16
CA THR A 382 -15.86 -14.43 -43.69
C THR A 382 -15.42 -15.48 -42.67
N ALA A 383 -15.42 -16.72 -43.15
CA ALA A 383 -15.08 -17.94 -42.45
C ALA A 383 -13.56 -18.08 -42.19
N ALA A 384 -13.20 -18.79 -41.11
CA ALA A 384 -11.85 -19.26 -40.83
C ALA A 384 -11.80 -20.79 -40.76
N PRO A 385 -10.66 -21.43 -41.10
CA PRO A 385 -10.65 -22.78 -41.63
C PRO A 385 -10.48 -23.89 -40.59
N ARG A 386 -11.03 -25.01 -41.00
CA ARG A 386 -11.17 -26.33 -40.37
C ARG A 386 -9.81 -27.07 -40.32
N THR A 387 -9.26 -27.27 -39.13
CA THR A 387 -8.09 -28.16 -38.93
C THR A 387 -8.53 -29.62 -38.84
N ARG A 388 -7.95 -30.45 -39.71
CA ARG A 388 -8.12 -31.90 -39.82
C ARG A 388 -7.66 -32.60 -38.53
N ARG A 389 -8.54 -33.44 -37.97
CA ARG A 389 -8.21 -34.50 -37.02
C ARG A 389 -7.49 -35.65 -37.76
N ALA A 390 -6.39 -36.12 -37.18
CA ALA A 390 -5.77 -37.40 -37.51
C ALA A 390 -6.54 -38.56 -36.83
N PRO A 391 -6.61 -39.75 -37.44
CA PRO A 391 -7.32 -40.91 -36.89
C PRO A 391 -6.49 -41.66 -35.84
N SER A 392 -7.12 -41.99 -34.72
CA SER A 392 -6.59 -42.88 -33.68
C SER A 392 -6.67 -44.36 -34.10
N PRO A 393 -5.71 -45.20 -33.66
CA PRO A 393 -5.73 -46.64 -33.91
C PRO A 393 -6.74 -47.40 -33.03
N PRO A 394 -7.14 -48.63 -33.43
CA PRO A 394 -8.28 -49.35 -32.86
C PRO A 394 -7.98 -49.92 -31.46
N GLN A 395 -8.87 -49.64 -30.51
CA GLN A 395 -8.91 -50.29 -29.20
C GLN A 395 -9.66 -51.62 -29.27
N ALA A 396 -9.06 -52.64 -28.69
CA ALA A 396 -9.63 -53.96 -28.47
C ALA A 396 -10.80 -53.92 -27.45
N PRO A 397 -11.74 -54.88 -27.50
CA PRO A 397 -13.00 -54.81 -26.76
C PRO A 397 -12.81 -55.15 -25.28
N GLN A 398 -13.25 -54.25 -24.39
CA GLN A 398 -13.48 -54.57 -22.98
C GLN A 398 -14.96 -54.94 -22.73
N PRO A 399 -15.23 -55.90 -21.83
CA PRO A 399 -16.55 -56.43 -21.59
C PRO A 399 -17.44 -55.50 -20.76
N ALA A 400 -18.72 -55.54 -21.10
CA ALA A 400 -19.79 -54.77 -20.48
C ALA A 400 -19.99 -55.12 -18.99
N MET A 401 -19.90 -54.12 -18.11
CA MET A 401 -20.59 -54.14 -16.83
C MET A 401 -21.81 -53.22 -16.87
N ARG A 402 -22.96 -53.85 -16.62
CA ARG A 402 -24.27 -53.26 -16.46
C ARG A 402 -24.37 -52.50 -15.13
N GLY A 403 -25.03 -51.34 -15.18
CA GLY A 403 -26.11 -51.00 -14.26
C GLY A 403 -25.76 -50.10 -13.08
N ALA A 404 -26.23 -48.86 -13.13
CA ALA A 404 -27.32 -48.36 -12.27
C ALA A 404 -27.43 -46.83 -12.43
N ALA A 405 -28.52 -46.42 -13.08
CA ALA A 405 -28.94 -45.03 -13.15
C ALA A 405 -29.65 -44.66 -11.83
N LEU A 406 -29.25 -43.55 -11.20
CA LEU A 406 -30.07 -42.81 -10.24
C LEU A 406 -29.93 -41.30 -10.50
N ALA A 407 -31.09 -40.65 -10.45
CA ALA A 407 -31.42 -39.32 -10.95
C ALA A 407 -30.93 -38.17 -10.06
N PRO A 408 -31.07 -36.89 -10.48
CA PRO A 408 -30.38 -35.75 -9.88
C PRO A 408 -31.20 -35.08 -8.77
N GLY A 409 -30.56 -34.88 -7.60
CA GLY A 409 -31.08 -34.08 -6.51
C GLY A 409 -30.58 -32.63 -6.57
N ARG A 410 -31.46 -31.69 -6.94
CA ARG A 410 -31.33 -30.27 -6.60
C ARG A 410 -31.44 -30.10 -5.09
N LEU A 411 -30.51 -29.41 -4.43
CA LEU A 411 -30.89 -28.59 -3.26
C LEU A 411 -29.81 -27.56 -2.84
N ARG A 412 -30.25 -26.29 -2.93
CA ARG A 412 -30.01 -25.13 -2.05
C ARG A 412 -28.59 -24.62 -1.78
N ARG A 413 -28.37 -23.41 -2.34
CA ARG A 413 -27.70 -22.27 -1.68
C ARG A 413 -28.09 -22.16 -0.21
N THR A 414 -27.11 -22.10 0.68
CA THR A 414 -27.25 -21.45 1.98
C THR A 414 -26.10 -20.47 2.19
N GLN A 415 -26.48 -19.21 2.30
CA GLN A 415 -25.72 -18.13 2.91
C GLN A 415 -25.47 -18.48 4.38
N SER A 416 -24.22 -18.43 4.85
CA SER A 416 -23.88 -18.36 6.27
C SER A 416 -22.36 -18.25 6.44
N LEU A 417 -21.80 -17.04 6.28
CA LEU A 417 -20.43 -16.71 6.68
C LEU A 417 -20.41 -15.59 7.74
N GLY A 418 -21.42 -15.56 8.62
CA GLY A 418 -21.63 -14.48 9.59
C GLY A 418 -21.45 -14.82 11.06
N TRP A 419 -21.07 -16.04 11.45
CA TRP A 419 -21.17 -16.48 12.85
C TRP A 419 -19.87 -16.97 13.53
N CYS A 420 -18.73 -17.02 12.85
CA CYS A 420 -17.48 -17.51 13.46
C CYS A 420 -16.61 -16.45 14.18
N ALA A 421 -16.89 -15.15 14.03
CA ALA A 421 -16.01 -14.10 14.58
C ALA A 421 -16.31 -13.69 16.04
N ARG A 422 -17.40 -14.20 16.66
CA ARG A 422 -17.84 -13.74 18.00
C ARG A 422 -17.50 -14.70 19.15
N ARG A 423 -16.90 -15.86 18.90
CA ARG A 423 -16.59 -16.87 19.94
C ARG A 423 -15.10 -17.02 20.31
N MET A 424 -14.20 -16.27 19.67
CA MET A 424 -12.76 -16.28 20.02
C MET A 424 -12.34 -15.17 21.01
N ARG A 425 -13.28 -14.45 21.62
CA ARG A 425 -12.99 -13.42 22.64
C ARG A 425 -13.04 -13.91 24.10
N HIS A 426 -13.29 -15.20 24.35
CA HIS A 426 -13.46 -15.75 25.71
C HIS A 426 -12.38 -16.76 26.17
N LEU A 427 -11.28 -16.94 25.44
CA LEU A 427 -10.20 -17.89 25.83
C LEU A 427 -8.88 -17.18 26.19
N GLY A 428 -8.93 -15.91 26.59
CA GLY A 428 -7.77 -15.08 26.87
C GLY A 428 -7.57 -14.68 28.34
N SER A 429 -8.15 -15.39 29.31
CA SER A 429 -7.83 -15.19 30.74
C SER A 429 -8.10 -16.45 31.55
N LEU A 430 -7.03 -17.13 31.96
CA LEU A 430 -6.86 -18.13 33.03
C LEU A 430 -5.45 -18.69 32.77
N SER A 431 -4.38 -18.00 33.14
CA SER A 431 -3.84 -17.83 34.49
C SER A 431 -3.65 -19.17 35.21
N GLU A 432 -2.39 -19.37 35.59
CA GLU A 432 -1.75 -20.53 36.21
C GLU A 432 -2.51 -21.13 37.41
N GLU A 433 -2.69 -22.45 37.42
CA GLU A 433 -2.59 -23.28 38.63
C GLU A 433 -2.35 -24.77 38.25
N PRO A 434 -1.50 -25.52 38.97
CA PRO A 434 -1.18 -26.91 38.65
C PRO A 434 -2.05 -27.86 39.50
N LEU A 435 -2.98 -28.58 38.87
CA LEU A 435 -3.66 -29.70 39.50
C LEU A 435 -3.69 -30.91 38.56
N LEU A 436 -2.86 -31.90 38.92
CA LEU A 436 -2.96 -33.30 38.49
C LEU A 436 -4.38 -33.84 38.72
N PRO A 437 -4.90 -34.64 37.77
CA PRO A 437 -5.69 -35.79 38.18
C PRO A 437 -5.23 -37.10 37.51
N LYS A 438 -5.42 -38.14 38.31
CA LYS A 438 -5.14 -39.56 38.08
C LYS A 438 -5.80 -40.10 36.81
N PHE A 439 -5.04 -40.91 36.07
CA PHE A 439 -5.54 -41.79 35.01
C PHE A 439 -6.50 -42.86 35.57
N PRO A 440 -7.64 -43.12 34.92
CA PRO A 440 -8.28 -44.42 34.96
C PRO A 440 -7.86 -45.26 33.74
N THR A 441 -7.32 -46.43 34.05
CA THR A 441 -7.03 -47.55 33.17
C THR A 441 -8.33 -48.03 32.49
N CYS A 442 -8.37 -48.07 31.15
CA CYS A 442 -9.38 -48.82 30.42
C CYS A 442 -8.81 -50.17 29.98
N GLN A 443 -9.39 -51.23 30.54
CA GLN A 443 -9.34 -52.59 30.04
C GLN A 443 -10.01 -52.67 28.66
N GLN A 444 -9.35 -53.34 27.71
CA GLN A 444 -9.96 -53.86 26.49
C GLN A 444 -10.84 -55.08 26.80
N PRO A 445 -11.90 -55.32 26.02
CA PRO A 445 -12.24 -56.64 25.53
C PRO A 445 -11.48 -56.99 24.24
#